data_AF-A0AAJ2H312-F1
#
_entry.id   AF-A0AAJ2H312-F1
#
_cell.length_a   1.000
_cell.length_b   1.000
_cell.length_c   1.000
_cell.angle_alpha   90.00
_cell.angle_beta   90.00
_cell.angle_gamma   90.00
#
_symmetry.space_group_name_H-M   'P 1'
#
loop_
_entity.id
_entity.type
_entity.pdbx_description
1 polymer ?
#
loop_
_entity_poly.entity_id
_entity_poly.type
_entity_poly.pdbx_seq_one_letter_code
_entity_poly.pdbx_strand_id
1 'polypeptide(L)'
;MLDYRQLPEIDVLFDELTQYDWQVKQYQSKYDQIKHQIQSLMRDADKAVFSKGSVTWRRSKDSTLLDQKALLKDQPELLEKYPQVRAGSRRFNVYANSN
;
A
#
# COMPACT_ATOMS: atom_id res chain seq x y z
N MET A 1 19.23 -3.34 19.76
CA MET A 1 18.16 -4.32 19.51
C MET A 1 17.47 -4.57 20.83
N LEU A 2 16.15 -4.40 20.91
CA LEU A 2 15.39 -4.81 22.09
C LEU A 2 15.07 -6.30 21.94
N ASP A 3 15.24 -7.07 23.01
CA ASP A 3 15.06 -8.51 23.03
C ASP A 3 13.93 -8.87 24.00
N TYR A 4 12.83 -9.39 23.45
CA TYR A 4 11.62 -9.74 24.21
C TYR A 4 11.44 -11.25 24.38
N ARG A 5 12.42 -12.09 23.96
CA ARG A 5 12.30 -13.56 23.94
C ARG A 5 12.09 -14.22 25.30
N GLN A 6 12.20 -13.48 26.40
CA GLN A 6 11.96 -13.96 27.76
C GLN A 6 10.69 -13.40 28.39
N LEU A 7 9.86 -12.71 27.61
CA LEU A 7 8.60 -12.10 28.04
C LEU A 7 7.45 -12.77 27.28
N PRO A 8 6.90 -13.90 27.80
CA PRO A 8 5.86 -14.67 27.14
C PRO A 8 4.61 -13.85 26.79
N GLU A 9 4.31 -12.81 27.56
CA GLU A 9 3.21 -11.90 27.29
C GLU A 9 3.38 -11.13 25.96
N ILE A 10 4.64 -10.85 25.56
CA ILE A 10 4.94 -10.17 24.30
C ILE A 10 4.89 -11.15 23.13
N ASP A 11 5.27 -12.42 23.35
CA ASP A 11 5.15 -13.47 22.34
C ASP A 11 3.68 -13.70 21.95
N VAL A 12 2.76 -13.71 22.93
CA VAL A 12 1.31 -13.79 22.65
C VAL A 12 0.83 -12.63 21.78
N LEU A 13 1.28 -11.40 22.07
CA LEU A 13 0.93 -10.23 21.25
C LEU A 13 1.50 -10.33 19.83
N PHE A 14 2.70 -10.89 19.67
CA PHE A 14 3.32 -11.08 18.36
C PHE A 14 2.61 -12.17 17.54
N ASP A 15 2.19 -13.26 18.18
CA ASP A 15 1.41 -14.33 17.56
C ASP A 15 0.05 -13.82 17.08
N GLU A 16 -0.69 -13.09 17.94
CA GLU A 16 -1.95 -12.45 17.56
C GLU A 16 -1.78 -11.50 16.37
N LEU A 17 -0.75 -10.63 16.43
CA LEU A 17 -0.44 -9.69 15.36
C LEU A 17 -0.12 -10.41 14.04
N THR A 18 0.65 -11.50 14.09
CA THR A 18 1.01 -12.30 12.91
C THR A 18 -0.22 -12.97 12.30
N GLN A 19 -1.13 -13.48 13.15
CA GLN A 19 -2.40 -14.06 12.70
C GLN A 19 -3.27 -13.01 12.01
N TYR A 20 -3.42 -11.81 12.60
CA TYR A 20 -4.19 -10.72 11.99
C TYR A 20 -3.55 -10.21 10.70
N ASP A 21 -2.22 -10.07 10.63
CA ASP A 21 -1.52 -9.68 9.40
C ASP A 21 -1.78 -10.69 8.27
N TRP A 22 -1.75 -11.99 8.57
CA TRP A 22 -2.11 -13.02 7.60
C TRP A 22 -3.56 -12.88 7.12
N GLN A 23 -4.52 -12.71 8.04
CA GLN A 23 -5.93 -12.53 7.69
C GLN A 23 -6.15 -11.29 6.82
N VAL A 24 -5.54 -10.15 7.19
CA VAL A 24 -5.59 -8.91 6.42
C VAL A 24 -5.07 -9.13 5.00
N LYS A 25 -3.94 -9.82 4.84
CA LYS A 25 -3.39 -10.17 3.51
C LYS A 25 -4.35 -11.04 2.69
N GLN A 26 -4.99 -12.04 3.31
CA GLN A 26 -5.97 -12.88 2.62
C GLN A 26 -7.21 -12.09 2.18
N TYR A 27 -7.78 -11.28 3.08
CA TYR A 27 -8.94 -10.46 2.77
C TYR A 27 -8.63 -9.38 1.73
N GLN A 28 -7.43 -8.78 1.78
CA GLN A 28 -6.98 -7.81 0.79
C GLN A 28 -6.87 -8.47 -0.58
N SER A 29 -6.24 -9.65 -0.68
CA SER A 29 -6.15 -10.42 -1.93
C SER A 29 -7.52 -10.73 -2.52
N LYS A 30 -8.45 -11.24 -1.68
CA LYS A 30 -9.83 -11.53 -2.11
C LYS A 30 -10.59 -10.28 -2.54
N TYR A 31 -10.43 -9.18 -1.80
CA TYR A 31 -11.03 -7.89 -2.13
C TYR A 31 -10.53 -7.40 -3.50
N ASP A 32 -9.21 -7.45 -3.73
CA ASP A 32 -8.61 -7.02 -4.99
C ASP A 32 -9.07 -7.89 -6.16
N GLN A 33 -9.14 -9.22 -5.97
CA GLN A 33 -9.70 -10.13 -6.98
C GLN A 33 -11.13 -9.75 -7.37
N ILE A 34 -12.03 -9.55 -6.39
CA ILE A 34 -13.43 -9.18 -6.64
C ILE A 34 -13.51 -7.80 -7.31
N LYS A 35 -12.73 -6.82 -6.83
CA LYS A 35 -12.64 -5.49 -7.43
C LYS A 35 -12.22 -5.56 -8.89
N HIS A 36 -11.18 -6.33 -9.20
CA HIS A 36 -10.71 -6.54 -10.57
C HIS A 36 -11.78 -7.18 -11.47
N GLN A 37 -12.53 -8.16 -10.95
CA GLN A 37 -13.65 -8.75 -11.69
C GLN A 37 -14.75 -7.73 -12.00
N ILE A 38 -15.16 -6.93 -11.00
CA ILE A 38 -16.15 -5.87 -11.19
C ILE A 38 -15.66 -4.86 -12.23
N GLN A 39 -14.41 -4.40 -12.13
CA GLN A 39 -13.81 -3.48 -13.10
C GLN A 39 -13.78 -4.06 -14.52
N SER A 40 -13.42 -5.33 -14.68
CA SER A 40 -13.41 -5.99 -15.99
C SER A 40 -14.82 -6.08 -16.60
N LEU A 41 -15.83 -6.35 -15.78
CA LEU A 41 -17.24 -6.37 -16.21
C LEU A 41 -17.77 -4.98 -16.57
N MET A 42 -17.28 -3.92 -15.90
CA MET A 42 -17.66 -2.53 -16.18
C MET A 42 -17.22 -2.05 -17.57
N ARG A 43 -16.19 -2.66 -18.17
CA ARG A 43 -15.61 -2.24 -19.47
C ARG A 43 -15.29 -0.73 -19.44
N ASP A 44 -15.91 0.04 -20.31
CA ASP A 44 -15.74 1.49 -20.44
C ASP A 44 -16.75 2.31 -19.62
N ALA A 45 -17.58 1.65 -18.79
CA ALA A 45 -18.57 2.35 -17.97
C ALA A 45 -17.94 2.97 -16.72
N ASP A 46 -18.15 4.27 -16.51
CA ASP A 46 -17.68 4.98 -15.32
C ASP A 46 -18.45 4.63 -14.03
N LYS A 47 -19.59 3.95 -14.15
CA LYS A 47 -20.47 3.58 -13.02
C LYS A 47 -21.21 2.27 -13.27
N ALA A 48 -21.23 1.39 -12.26
CA ALA A 48 -22.11 0.22 -12.20
C ALA A 48 -23.07 0.32 -11.02
N VAL A 49 -24.34 -0.02 -11.23
CA VAL A 49 -25.40 -0.02 -10.21
C VAL A 49 -25.83 -1.45 -9.94
N PHE A 50 -25.98 -1.79 -8.66
CA PHE A 50 -26.38 -3.08 -8.14
C PHE A 50 -27.62 -2.92 -7.26
N SER A 51 -28.28 -4.02 -6.90
CA SER A 51 -29.46 -3.99 -6.02
C SER A 51 -29.20 -3.36 -4.65
N LYS A 52 -27.95 -3.34 -4.19
CA LYS A 52 -27.54 -2.84 -2.87
C LYS A 52 -26.63 -1.60 -2.91
N GLY A 53 -26.38 -1.00 -4.06
CA GLY A 53 -25.49 0.16 -4.15
C GLY A 53 -24.87 0.36 -5.53
N SER A 54 -23.77 1.11 -5.60
CA SER A 54 -23.08 1.37 -6.87
C SER A 54 -21.58 1.54 -6.67
N VAL A 55 -20.81 1.26 -7.73
CA VAL A 55 -19.36 1.51 -7.81
C VAL A 55 -19.11 2.52 -8.94
N THR A 56 -18.18 3.44 -8.73
CA THR A 56 -17.69 4.35 -9.78
C THR A 56 -16.21 4.09 -10.06
N TRP A 57 -15.83 4.05 -11.33
CA TRP A 57 -14.46 3.88 -11.79
C TRP A 57 -14.08 5.04 -12.68
N ARG A 58 -13.40 6.04 -12.11
CA ARG A 58 -12.94 7.23 -12.85
C ARG A 58 -11.45 7.10 -13.09
N ARG A 59 -11.03 7.28 -14.34
CA ARG A 59 -9.61 7.51 -14.63
C ARG A 59 -9.24 8.89 -14.09
N SER A 60 -8.20 8.96 -13.26
CA SER A 60 -7.60 10.26 -12.92
C SER A 60 -7.14 10.93 -14.21
N LYS A 61 -7.43 12.23 -14.38
CA LYS A 61 -6.92 13.00 -15.53
C LYS A 61 -5.41 12.79 -15.63
N ASP A 62 -4.90 12.64 -16.85
CA ASP A 62 -3.46 12.47 -17.08
C ASP A 62 -2.70 13.59 -16.34
N SER A 63 -1.89 13.19 -15.38
CA SER A 63 -1.05 14.10 -14.61
C SER A 63 0.37 13.99 -15.14
N THR A 64 0.91 15.10 -15.64
CA THR A 64 2.35 15.18 -15.91
C THR A 64 3.09 15.29 -14.58
N LEU A 65 3.79 14.22 -14.20
CA LEU A 65 4.72 14.25 -13.08
C LEU A 65 6.10 14.65 -13.61
N LEU A 66 6.80 15.48 -12.83
CA LEU A 66 8.19 15.83 -13.12
C LEU A 66 9.05 14.58 -12.96
N ASP A 67 9.77 14.18 -14.02
CA ASP A 67 10.80 13.15 -13.90
C ASP A 67 12.01 13.73 -13.16
N GLN A 68 11.92 13.67 -11.83
CA GLN A 68 12.96 14.16 -10.94
C GLN A 68 14.30 13.46 -11.17
N LYS A 69 14.29 12.20 -11.63
CA LYS A 69 15.53 11.45 -11.86
C LYS A 69 16.24 11.96 -13.11
N ALA A 70 15.50 12.13 -14.20
CA ALA A 70 16.05 12.70 -15.43
C ALA A 70 16.52 14.15 -15.19
N LEU A 71 15.70 14.97 -14.52
CA LEU A 71 16.05 16.36 -14.22
C LEU A 71 17.31 16.48 -13.36
N LEU A 72 17.43 15.69 -12.29
CA LEU A 72 18.61 15.75 -11.41
C LEU A 72 19.86 15.15 -12.05
N LYS A 73 19.71 14.26 -13.05
CA LYS A 73 20.82 13.78 -13.86
C LYS A 73 21.37 14.90 -14.74
N ASP A 74 20.50 15.69 -15.35
CA ASP A 74 20.88 16.78 -16.24
C ASP A 74 21.31 18.05 -15.47
N GLN A 75 20.72 18.29 -14.29
CA GLN A 75 20.96 19.46 -13.45
C GLN A 75 21.05 19.07 -11.96
N PRO A 76 22.20 18.51 -11.51
CA PRO A 76 22.35 18.02 -10.14
C PRO A 76 22.26 19.12 -9.07
N GLU A 77 22.68 20.34 -9.41
CA GLU A 77 22.64 21.53 -8.55
C GLU A 77 21.22 21.93 -8.08
N LEU A 78 20.17 21.47 -8.77
CA LEU A 78 18.79 21.77 -8.37
C LEU A 78 18.41 21.11 -7.04
N LEU A 79 19.04 20.01 -6.67
CA LEU A 79 18.80 19.36 -5.38
C LEU A 79 19.24 20.26 -4.22
N GLU A 80 20.33 21.00 -4.38
CA GLU A 80 20.84 21.94 -3.38
C GLU A 80 20.02 23.22 -3.33
N LYS A 81 19.54 23.69 -4.50
CA LYS A 81 18.74 24.92 -4.60
C LYS A 81 17.30 24.73 -4.09
N TYR A 82 16.72 23.53 -4.22
CA TYR A 82 15.33 23.25 -3.87
C TYR A 82 15.16 21.96 -3.05
N PRO A 83 15.81 21.83 -1.88
CA PRO A 83 15.68 20.63 -1.07
C PRO A 83 14.27 20.55 -0.45
N GLN A 84 13.56 19.47 -0.73
CA GLN A 84 12.35 19.12 0.02
C GLN A 84 12.67 17.98 1.00
N VAL A 85 12.78 18.30 2.28
CA VAL A 85 12.97 17.30 3.33
C VAL A 85 11.65 16.58 3.59
N ARG A 86 11.62 15.27 3.30
CA ARG A 86 10.51 14.39 3.73
C ARG A 86 10.94 13.67 4.99
N ALA A 87 10.19 13.83 6.08
CA ALA A 87 10.44 13.09 7.30
C ALA A 87 10.34 11.59 7.03
N GLY A 88 11.33 10.84 7.52
CA GLY A 88 11.30 9.38 7.46
C GLY A 88 10.07 8.85 8.21
N SER A 89 9.26 8.03 7.55
CA SER A 89 8.16 7.32 8.19
C SER A 89 8.67 6.01 8.76
N ARG A 90 8.32 5.72 10.02
CA ARG A 90 8.58 4.40 10.61
C ARG A 90 7.66 3.39 9.92
N ARG A 91 8.25 2.38 9.29
CA ARG A 91 7.51 1.25 8.71
C ARG A 91 7.43 0.14 9.73
N PHE A 92 6.22 -0.31 10.01
CA PHE A 92 6.00 -1.48 10.84
C PHE A 92 5.92 -2.71 9.92
N ASN A 93 6.99 -3.49 9.89
CA ASN A 93 7.07 -4.71 9.09
C ASN A 93 7.00 -5.92 10.04
N VAL A 94 6.13 -6.88 9.73
CA VAL A 94 6.02 -8.14 10.46
C VAL A 94 6.73 -9.22 9.66
N TYR A 95 7.66 -9.93 10.32
CA TYR A 95 8.39 -11.06 9.74
C TYR A 95 8.15 -12.27 10.64
N ALA A 96 7.34 -13.21 10.17
CA ALA A 96 7.18 -14.49 10.83
C ALA A 96 8.23 -15.47 10.30
N ASN A 97 8.84 -16.27 11.17
CA ASN A 97 9.65 -17.40 10.72
C ASN A 97 8.70 -18.44 10.10
N SER A 98 8.80 -18.64 8.79
CA SER A 98 8.14 -19.76 8.12
C SER A 98 8.81 -21.05 8.57
N ASN A 99 8.12 -21.82 9.42
CA ASN A 99 8.44 -23.25 9.65
C ASN A 99 7.97 -24.08 8.45
#